data_AF-R6QPI9-F1
#
_entry.id   AF-R6QPI9-F1
#
_cell.length_a   1.000
_cell.length_b   1.000
_cell.length_c   1.000
_cell.angle_alpha   90.00
_cell.angle_beta   90.00
_cell.angle_gamma   90.00
#
_symmetry.space_group_name_H-M   'P 1'
#
loop_
_entity.id
_entity.type
_entity.pdbx_description
1 polymer ?
#
loop_
_entity_poly.entity_id
_entity_poly.type
_entity_poly.pdbx_seq_one_letter_code
_entity_poly.pdbx_strand_id
1 'polypeptide(L)'
;MSEEKKSKGGVWQFIKFALFSASAGIIQILSFTLMSEVIIKLPALQNLMDTNATFAKIMQNEYGPMYLIALLLSVIWNFTFNRKFTFKSANNVPVAMLKVLAFYCVFTPISTILGNYFTSKFADVSAINYIVLGCTMACNMTTEFLYDKFVVFRGSENTAVKEK
;
A
#
# COMPACT_ATOMS: atom_id res chain seq x y z
N MET A 1 15.09 18.13 -25.67
CA MET A 1 14.39 18.35 -24.38
C MET A 1 15.38 18.00 -23.27
N SER A 2 15.95 19.01 -22.61
CA SER A 2 17.16 18.89 -21.77
C SER A 2 16.99 17.96 -20.57
N GLU A 3 18.06 17.22 -20.24
CA GLU A 3 18.11 16.26 -19.12
C GLU A 3 17.61 16.85 -17.79
N GLU A 4 17.80 18.15 -17.60
CA GLU A 4 17.34 18.91 -16.44
C GLU A 4 15.81 18.88 -16.26
N LYS A 5 15.04 18.94 -17.36
CA LYS A 5 13.57 18.83 -17.34
C LYS A 5 13.11 17.40 -16.97
N LYS A 6 13.88 16.39 -17.39
CA LYS A 6 13.61 14.97 -17.12
C LYS A 6 13.94 14.60 -15.66
N SER A 7 15.04 15.14 -15.13
CA SER A 7 15.46 15.03 -13.72
C SER A 7 14.44 15.67 -12.77
N LYS A 8 14.04 16.93 -13.01
CA LYS A 8 13.02 17.63 -12.22
C LYS A 8 11.66 16.90 -12.25
N GLY A 9 11.31 16.30 -13.40
CA GLY A 9 10.10 15.48 -13.53
C GLY A 9 10.12 14.22 -12.65
N GLY A 10 11.27 13.52 -12.59
CA GLY A 10 11.39 12.30 -11.80
C GLY A 10 11.32 12.52 -10.29
N VAL A 11 11.98 13.56 -9.77
CA VAL A 11 11.91 13.94 -8.34
C VAL A 11 10.49 14.35 -7.97
N TRP A 12 9.82 15.11 -8.82
CA TRP A 12 8.43 15.52 -8.58
C TRP A 12 7.45 14.34 -8.57
N GLN A 13 7.68 13.34 -9.43
CA GLN A 13 6.91 12.10 -9.38
C GLN A 13 7.12 11.36 -8.06
N PHE A 14 8.36 11.29 -7.56
CA PHE A 14 8.64 10.66 -6.27
C PHE A 14 7.94 11.38 -5.11
N ILE A 15 7.98 12.72 -5.08
CA ILE A 15 7.30 13.51 -4.05
C ILE A 15 5.78 13.26 -4.08
N LYS A 16 5.16 13.30 -5.26
CA LYS A 16 3.73 12.97 -5.40
C LYS A 16 3.42 11.56 -4.95
N PHE A 17 4.26 10.61 -5.35
CA PHE A 17 4.13 9.22 -4.96
C PHE A 17 4.13 9.07 -3.44
N ALA A 18 5.14 9.63 -2.77
CA ALA A 18 5.23 9.60 -1.31
C ALA A 18 4.00 10.22 -0.61
N LEU A 19 3.49 11.34 -1.13
CA LEU A 19 2.26 11.96 -0.61
C LEU A 19 1.03 11.07 -0.78
N PHE A 20 0.88 10.42 -1.94
CA PHE A 20 -0.24 9.50 -2.17
C PHE A 20 -0.10 8.20 -1.36
N SER A 21 1.11 7.67 -1.19
CA SER A 21 1.39 6.53 -0.31
C SER A 21 1.05 6.86 1.15
N ALA A 22 1.44 8.04 1.64
CA ALA A 22 1.05 8.50 2.97
C ALA A 22 -0.48 8.64 3.11
N SER A 23 -1.16 9.17 2.08
CA SER A 23 -2.62 9.26 2.06
C SER A 23 -3.30 7.88 2.07
N ALA A 24 -2.71 6.89 1.41
CA ALA A 24 -3.22 5.53 1.41
C ALA A 24 -3.13 4.90 2.81
N GLY A 25 -2.03 5.15 3.54
CA GLY A 25 -1.92 4.76 4.95
C GLY A 25 -3.02 5.37 5.81
N ILE A 26 -3.37 6.64 5.59
CA ILE A 26 -4.50 7.29 6.27
C ILE A 26 -5.82 6.58 5.91
N ILE A 27 -6.07 6.30 4.62
CA ILE A 27 -7.26 5.55 4.19
C ILE A 27 -7.33 4.17 4.83
N GLN A 28 -6.21 3.46 4.95
CA GLN A 28 -6.15 2.16 5.61
C GLN A 28 -6.57 2.27 7.08
N ILE A 29 -5.97 3.21 7.82
CA ILE A 29 -6.26 3.43 9.24
C ILE A 29 -7.73 3.81 9.42
N LEU A 30 -8.22 4.80 8.68
CA LEU A 30 -9.61 5.26 8.79
C LEU A 30 -10.61 4.16 8.42
N SER A 31 -10.35 3.40 7.35
CA SER A 31 -11.22 2.30 6.92
C SER A 31 -11.24 1.18 7.95
N PHE A 32 -10.08 0.82 8.50
CA PHE A 32 -9.98 -0.20 9.55
C PHE A 32 -10.71 0.23 10.82
N THR A 33 -10.52 1.48 11.25
CA THR A 33 -11.21 2.04 12.42
C THR A 33 -12.71 2.07 12.20
N LEU A 34 -13.19 2.54 11.04
CA LEU A 34 -14.62 2.56 10.71
C LEU A 34 -15.21 1.14 10.76
N MET A 35 -14.52 0.17 10.18
CA MET A 35 -14.98 -1.21 10.17
C MET A 35 -15.01 -1.83 11.58
N SER A 36 -13.98 -1.61 12.38
CA SER A 36 -13.83 -2.24 13.69
C SER A 36 -14.68 -1.57 14.76
N GLU A 37 -14.79 -0.25 14.74
CA GLU A 37 -15.49 0.51 15.76
C GLU A 37 -16.96 0.77 15.44
N VAL A 38 -17.33 0.76 14.15
CA VAL A 38 -18.72 1.03 13.74
C VAL A 38 -19.37 -0.21 13.17
N ILE A 39 -18.80 -0.80 12.11
CA ILE A 39 -19.47 -1.87 11.36
C ILE A 39 -19.62 -3.14 12.20
N ILE A 40 -18.55 -3.61 12.85
CA ILE A 40 -18.60 -4.83 13.70
C ILE A 40 -19.60 -4.66 14.86
N LYS A 41 -19.74 -3.45 15.40
CA LYS A 41 -20.63 -3.15 16.53
C LYS A 41 -22.08 -2.94 16.14
N LEU A 42 -22.44 -3.08 14.85
CA LEU A 42 -23.83 -3.01 14.43
C LEU A 42 -24.63 -4.19 14.99
N PRO A 43 -25.88 -4.00 15.43
CA PRO A 43 -26.68 -5.06 16.06
C PRO A 43 -26.79 -6.32 15.21
N ALA A 44 -26.95 -6.19 13.89
CA ALA A 44 -27.02 -7.33 12.98
C ALA A 44 -25.73 -8.17 12.98
N LEU A 45 -24.57 -7.51 12.93
CA LEU A 45 -23.27 -8.19 12.91
C LEU A 45 -22.90 -8.76 14.29
N GLN A 46 -23.22 -8.04 15.36
CA GLN A 46 -23.04 -8.50 16.74
C GLN A 46 -23.82 -9.79 16.98
N ASN A 47 -25.11 -9.82 16.62
CA ASN A 47 -25.94 -11.02 16.75
C ASN A 47 -25.39 -12.21 15.92
N LEU A 48 -24.87 -11.97 14.72
CA LEU A 48 -24.24 -13.02 13.91
C LEU A 48 -22.95 -13.55 14.54
N MET A 49 -22.15 -12.68 15.17
CA MET A 49 -20.96 -13.09 15.90
C MET A 49 -21.31 -13.89 17.16
N ASP A 50 -22.35 -13.49 17.89
CA ASP A 50 -22.77 -14.18 19.12
C ASP A 50 -23.41 -15.55 18.84
N THR A 51 -24.09 -15.69 17.68
CA THR A 51 -24.76 -16.94 17.28
C THR A 51 -23.87 -17.91 16.51
N ASN A 52 -22.74 -17.46 15.96
CA ASN A 52 -21.84 -18.29 15.17
C ASN A 52 -20.36 -18.10 15.58
N ALA A 53 -19.86 -19.04 16.38
CA ALA A 53 -18.49 -19.02 16.89
C ALA A 53 -17.42 -19.02 15.78
N THR A 54 -17.65 -19.72 14.68
CA THR A 54 -16.72 -19.72 13.53
C THR A 54 -16.66 -18.35 12.87
N PHE A 55 -17.82 -17.71 12.68
CA PHE A 55 -17.91 -16.37 12.13
C PHE A 55 -17.22 -15.34 13.03
N ALA A 56 -17.46 -15.38 14.34
CA ALA A 56 -16.78 -14.51 15.30
C ALA A 56 -15.26 -14.67 15.25
N LYS A 57 -14.76 -15.91 15.21
CA LYS A 57 -13.32 -16.18 15.11
C LYS A 57 -12.70 -15.59 13.83
N ILE A 58 -13.41 -15.62 12.70
CA ILE A 58 -12.94 -15.03 11.45
C ILE A 58 -12.92 -13.50 11.55
N MET A 59 -13.97 -12.90 12.10
CA MET A 59 -14.12 -11.44 12.19
C MET A 59 -13.14 -10.80 13.20
N GLN A 60 -12.78 -11.51 14.26
CA GLN A 60 -11.87 -11.05 15.32
C GLN A 60 -10.39 -11.35 15.06
N ASN A 61 -10.06 -12.02 13.95
CA ASN A 61 -8.67 -12.30 13.59
C ASN A 61 -7.91 -10.99 13.30
N GLU A 62 -6.68 -10.85 13.81
CA GLU A 62 -5.79 -9.70 13.59
C GLU A 62 -5.62 -9.38 12.09
N TYR A 63 -5.48 -10.41 11.25
CA TYR A 63 -5.41 -10.31 9.80
C TYR A 63 -6.73 -10.72 9.13
N GLY A 64 -7.84 -10.53 9.84
CA GLY A 64 -9.17 -10.88 9.41
C GLY A 64 -9.71 -10.01 8.28
N PRO A 65 -10.99 -10.21 7.91
CA PRO A 65 -11.61 -9.53 6.78
C PRO A 65 -11.52 -8.00 6.85
N MET A 66 -11.63 -7.40 8.04
CA MET A 66 -11.58 -5.93 8.18
C MET A 66 -10.19 -5.37 7.83
N TYR A 67 -9.13 -6.03 8.29
CA TYR A 67 -7.77 -5.65 7.92
C TYR A 67 -7.55 -5.78 6.41
N LEU A 68 -7.98 -6.90 5.81
CA LEU A 68 -7.82 -7.14 4.37
C LEU A 68 -8.59 -6.12 3.53
N ILE A 69 -9.84 -5.79 3.90
CA ILE A 69 -10.62 -4.79 3.18
C ILE A 69 -9.96 -3.42 3.29
N ALA A 70 -9.49 -3.02 4.48
CA ALA A 70 -8.82 -1.74 4.68
C ALA A 70 -7.52 -1.65 3.85
N LEU A 71 -6.75 -2.74 3.83
CA LEU A 71 -5.55 -2.86 3.02
C LEU A 71 -5.88 -2.75 1.52
N LEU A 72 -6.87 -3.48 1.02
CA LEU A 72 -7.28 -3.41 -0.40
C LEU A 72 -7.75 -2.01 -0.78
N LEU A 73 -8.54 -1.35 0.07
CA LEU A 73 -8.97 0.04 -0.15
C LEU A 73 -7.77 0.98 -0.26
N SER A 74 -6.77 0.82 0.61
CA SER A 74 -5.55 1.62 0.57
C SER A 74 -4.72 1.39 -0.70
N VAL A 75 -4.58 0.15 -1.14
CA VAL A 75 -3.85 -0.20 -2.37
C VAL A 75 -4.55 0.36 -3.60
N ILE A 76 -5.88 0.22 -3.67
CA ILE A 76 -6.70 0.77 -4.76
C ILE A 76 -6.59 2.30 -4.77
N TRP A 77 -6.64 2.94 -3.61
CA TRP A 77 -6.47 4.38 -3.47
C TRP A 77 -5.09 4.83 -3.97
N ASN A 78 -4.02 4.22 -3.44
CA ASN A 78 -2.64 4.52 -3.81
C ASN A 78 -2.44 4.40 -5.33
N PHE A 79 -2.86 3.27 -5.89
CA PHE A 79 -2.74 2.99 -7.32
C PHE A 79 -3.52 4.00 -8.17
N THR A 80 -4.77 4.29 -7.79
CA THR A 80 -5.64 5.17 -8.58
C THR A 80 -5.07 6.58 -8.67
N PHE A 81 -4.62 7.14 -7.54
CA PHE A 81 -4.04 8.49 -7.51
C PHE A 81 -2.68 8.54 -8.18
N ASN A 82 -1.81 7.55 -7.97
CA ASN A 82 -0.51 7.51 -8.63
C ASN A 82 -0.64 7.35 -10.15
N ARG A 83 -1.51 6.45 -10.63
CA ARG A 83 -1.79 6.32 -12.06
C ARG A 83 -2.31 7.62 -12.66
N LYS A 84 -3.23 8.32 -11.98
CA LYS A 84 -3.89 9.52 -12.50
C LYS A 84 -3.04 10.79 -12.42
N PHE A 85 -2.30 11.01 -11.33
CA PHE A 85 -1.66 12.29 -11.02
C PHE A 85 -0.13 12.25 -11.00
N THR A 86 0.46 11.11 -10.65
CA THR A 86 1.92 10.90 -10.62
C THR A 86 2.43 10.52 -12.01
N PHE A 87 1.94 9.39 -12.54
CA PHE A 87 2.40 8.83 -13.81
C PHE A 87 1.51 9.23 -15.00
N LYS A 88 0.29 9.69 -14.75
CA LYS A 88 -0.69 10.12 -15.77
C LYS A 88 -0.82 9.12 -16.92
N SER A 89 -0.97 7.85 -16.57
CA SER A 89 -0.95 6.73 -17.52
C SER A 89 -2.36 6.30 -17.95
N ALA A 90 -2.55 6.08 -19.24
CA ALA A 90 -3.75 5.49 -19.84
C ALA A 90 -3.65 3.95 -19.98
N ASN A 91 -2.65 3.33 -19.36
CA ASN A 91 -2.42 1.88 -19.47
C ASN A 91 -3.61 1.06 -18.91
N ASN A 92 -3.69 -0.20 -19.36
CA ASN A 92 -4.66 -1.20 -18.92
C ASN A 92 -4.57 -1.41 -17.40
N VAL A 93 -5.65 -1.04 -16.71
CA VAL A 93 -5.73 -1.04 -15.24
C VAL A 93 -5.56 -2.45 -14.65
N PRO A 94 -6.29 -3.49 -15.10
CA PRO A 94 -6.08 -4.86 -14.63
C PRO A 94 -4.63 -5.34 -14.71
N VAL A 95 -3.95 -5.12 -15.85
CA VAL A 95 -2.56 -5.55 -16.03
C VAL A 95 -1.62 -4.79 -15.10
N ALA A 96 -1.84 -3.48 -14.94
CA ALA A 96 -1.04 -2.66 -14.03
C ALA A 96 -1.22 -3.09 -12.56
N MET A 97 -2.46 -3.39 -12.14
CA MET A 97 -2.74 -3.92 -10.79
C MET A 97 -2.11 -5.30 -10.57
N LEU A 98 -2.10 -6.17 -11.58
CA LEU A 98 -1.44 -7.47 -11.49
C LEU A 98 0.07 -7.33 -11.29
N LYS A 99 0.70 -6.35 -11.94
CA LYS A 99 2.13 -6.05 -11.73
C LYS A 99 2.39 -5.57 -10.30
N VAL A 100 1.53 -4.69 -9.75
CA VAL A 100 1.63 -4.23 -8.36
C VAL A 100 1.45 -5.41 -7.40
N LEU A 101 0.48 -6.29 -7.65
CA LEU A 101 0.31 -7.51 -6.87
C LEU A 101 1.57 -8.38 -6.89
N ALA A 102 2.16 -8.59 -8.08
CA ALA A 102 3.40 -9.35 -8.21
C ALA A 102 4.57 -8.74 -7.42
N PHE A 103 4.65 -7.41 -7.34
CA PHE A 103 5.61 -6.72 -6.47
C PHE A 103 5.40 -7.10 -5.01
N TYR A 104 4.17 -7.01 -4.48
CA TYR A 104 3.89 -7.36 -3.09
C TYR A 104 4.04 -8.87 -2.79
N CYS A 105 3.80 -9.76 -3.77
CA CYS A 105 4.07 -11.19 -3.62
C CYS A 105 5.55 -11.49 -3.36
N VAL A 106 6.47 -10.61 -3.81
CA VAL A 106 7.91 -10.75 -3.59
C VAL A 106 8.38 -9.91 -2.41
N PHE A 107 7.94 -8.65 -2.33
CA PHE A 107 8.38 -7.72 -1.30
C PHE A 107 7.95 -8.17 0.11
N THR A 108 6.71 -8.63 0.27
CA THR A 108 6.17 -9.05 1.58
C THR A 108 6.97 -10.19 2.22
N PRO A 109 7.20 -11.35 1.58
CA PRO A 109 7.97 -12.43 2.22
C PRO A 109 9.42 -12.02 2.51
N ILE A 110 10.07 -11.27 1.60
CA ILE A 110 11.44 -10.79 1.80
C ILE A 110 11.50 -9.84 3.01
N SER A 111 10.61 -8.86 3.07
CA SER A 111 10.58 -7.88 4.17
C SER A 111 10.22 -8.54 5.51
N THR A 112 9.35 -9.55 5.54
CA THR A 112 9.06 -10.32 6.75
C THR A 112 10.29 -11.07 7.26
N ILE A 113 11.01 -11.78 6.38
CA ILE A 113 12.22 -12.52 6.75
C ILE A 113 13.31 -11.57 7.26
N LEU A 114 13.56 -10.49 6.54
CA LEU A 114 14.55 -9.48 6.93
C LEU A 114 14.15 -8.77 8.22
N GLY A 115 12.86 -8.44 8.37
CA GLY A 115 12.32 -7.83 9.57
C GLY A 115 12.59 -8.68 10.80
N ASN A 116 12.20 -9.95 10.75
CA ASN A 116 12.44 -10.91 11.84
C ASN A 116 13.94 -11.11 12.13
N TYR A 117 14.77 -11.16 11.09
CA TYR A 117 16.22 -11.27 11.25
C TYR A 117 16.79 -10.06 12.01
N PHE A 118 16.43 -8.84 11.60
CA PHE A 118 16.98 -7.62 12.21
C PHE A 118 16.43 -7.36 13.61
N THR A 119 15.15 -7.62 13.86
CA THR A 119 14.58 -7.51 15.22
C THR A 119 15.21 -8.51 16.18
N SER A 120 15.50 -9.73 15.72
CA SER A 120 16.18 -10.75 16.53
C SER A 120 17.67 -10.43 16.76
N LYS A 121 18.37 -9.97 15.72
CA LYS A 121 19.81 -9.68 15.79
C LYS A 121 20.14 -8.49 16.69
N PHE A 122 19.26 -7.51 16.73
CA PHE A 122 19.43 -6.27 17.51
C PHE A 122 18.42 -6.17 18.65
N ALA A 123 18.06 -7.31 19.25
CA ALA A 123 17.05 -7.39 20.31
C ALA A 123 17.37 -6.50 21.54
N ASP A 124 18.65 -6.24 21.81
CA ASP A 124 19.10 -5.37 22.91
C ASP A 124 18.87 -3.88 22.66
N VAL A 125 18.53 -3.48 21.42
CA VAL A 125 18.26 -2.08 21.08
C VAL A 125 16.80 -1.76 21.41
N SER A 126 16.61 -0.88 22.40
CA SER A 126 15.29 -0.31 22.68
C SER A 126 14.75 0.37 21.42
N ALA A 127 13.50 0.07 21.06
CA ALA A 127 12.82 0.51 19.84
C ALA A 127 13.25 -0.17 18.51
N ILE A 128 13.99 -1.28 18.52
CA ILE A 128 14.38 -1.99 17.28
C ILE A 128 13.20 -2.32 16.36
N ASN A 129 12.05 -2.71 16.93
CA ASN A 129 10.83 -2.99 16.15
C ASN A 129 10.35 -1.76 15.36
N TYR A 130 10.38 -0.56 15.97
CA TYR A 130 9.97 0.67 15.29
C TYR A 130 10.98 1.10 14.22
N ILE A 131 12.28 0.90 14.48
CA ILE A 131 13.34 1.19 13.50
C ILE A 131 13.19 0.28 12.28
N VAL A 132 13.07 -1.02 12.49
CA VAL A 132 12.91 -2.02 11.42
C VAL A 132 11.62 -1.75 10.64
N LEU A 133 10.52 -1.42 11.33
CA LEU A 133 9.27 -1.03 10.67
C LEU A 133 9.45 0.22 9.80
N GLY A 134 10.05 1.29 10.34
CA GLY A 134 10.31 2.53 9.60
C GLY A 134 11.19 2.31 8.37
N CYS A 135 12.27 1.53 8.51
CA CYS A 135 13.11 1.13 7.39
C CYS A 135 12.34 0.31 6.35
N THR A 136 11.52 -0.65 6.79
CA THR A 136 10.70 -1.48 5.90
C THR A 136 9.71 -0.62 5.11
N MET A 137 9.04 0.34 5.76
CA MET A 137 8.14 1.29 5.10
C MET A 137 8.87 2.17 4.10
N ALA A 138 10.06 2.69 4.43
CA ALA A 138 10.86 3.50 3.52
C ALA A 138 11.35 2.69 2.31
N CYS A 139 11.81 1.46 2.52
CA CYS A 139 12.19 0.53 1.46
C CYS A 139 10.99 0.19 0.58
N ASN A 140 9.82 -0.11 1.17
CA ASN A 140 8.59 -0.38 0.45
C ASN A 140 8.23 0.78 -0.47
N MET A 141 8.07 1.99 0.07
CA MET A 141 7.71 3.18 -0.70
C MET A 141 8.71 3.46 -1.82
N THR A 142 10.02 3.37 -1.53
CA THR A 142 11.06 3.64 -2.53
C THR A 142 11.07 2.59 -3.64
N THR A 143 11.02 1.31 -3.28
CA THR A 143 11.06 0.22 -4.26
C THR A 143 9.76 0.11 -5.06
N GLU A 144 8.61 0.38 -4.44
CA GLU A 144 7.31 0.47 -5.12
C GLU A 144 7.32 1.62 -6.14
N PHE A 145 7.81 2.81 -5.76
CA PHE A 145 7.96 3.92 -6.72
C PHE A 145 8.82 3.54 -7.93
N LEU A 146 9.97 2.91 -7.69
CA LEU A 146 10.88 2.48 -8.77
C LEU A 146 10.22 1.43 -9.65
N TYR A 147 9.53 0.45 -9.04
CA TYR A 147 8.82 -0.58 -9.76
C TYR A 147 7.66 -0.01 -10.58
N ASP A 148 6.90 0.91 -10.02
CA ASP A 148 5.82 1.59 -10.73
C ASP A 148 6.34 2.37 -11.94
N LYS A 149 7.41 3.12 -11.73
CA LYS A 149 8.05 3.93 -12.77
C LYS A 149 8.64 3.06 -13.90
N PHE A 150 9.38 2.01 -13.54
CA PHE A 150 10.19 1.26 -14.50
C PHE A 150 9.57 -0.05 -14.97
N VAL A 151 8.47 -0.51 -14.36
CA VAL A 151 7.83 -1.79 -14.72
C VAL A 151 6.32 -1.62 -14.95
N VAL A 152 5.59 -0.98 -14.04
CA VAL A 152 4.13 -0.86 -14.15
C VAL A 152 3.73 0.10 -15.26
N PHE A 153 4.25 1.32 -15.21
CA PHE A 153 3.88 2.40 -16.11
C PHE A 153 4.93 2.67 -17.20
N ARG A 154 5.99 1.87 -17.29
CA ARG A 154 7.03 2.00 -18.31
C ARG A 154 6.42 2.13 -19.71
N GLY A 155 6.81 3.19 -20.42
CA GLY A 155 6.34 3.47 -21.78
C GLY A 155 4.90 3.96 -21.89
N SER A 156 4.19 4.13 -20.76
CA SER A 156 2.81 4.63 -20.72
C SER A 156 2.65 5.92 -19.90
N GLU A 157 3.74 6.48 -19.40
CA GLU A 157 3.73 7.74 -18.65
C GLU A 157 3.23 8.90 -19.51
N ASN A 158 2.38 9.76 -18.93
CA ASN A 158 1.74 10.92 -19.58
C ASN A 158 0.82 10.62 -20.77
N THR A 159 0.59 9.36 -21.13
CA THR A 159 -0.34 8.99 -22.22
C THR A 159 -1.79 9.41 -21.99
N ALA A 160 -2.18 9.71 -20.73
CA ALA A 160 -3.52 10.23 -20.41
C ALA A 160 -3.66 11.75 -20.56
N VAL A 161 -2.57 12.48 -20.86
CA VAL A 161 -2.63 13.93 -21.09
C VAL A 161 -2.97 14.17 -22.56
N LYS A 162 -4.11 14.79 -22.83
CA LYS A 162 -4.42 15.28 -24.19
C LYS A 162 -3.46 16.42 -24.53
N GLU A 163 -2.80 16.35 -25.68
CA GLU A 163 -2.09 17.52 -26.23
C GLU A 163 -3.12 18.65 -26.42
N LYS A 164 -2.78 19.83 -25.94
CA LYS A 164 -3.56 21.05 -26.15
C LYS A 164 -3.10 21.73 -27.43
#